data_AF-A0A960JYN1-F1
#
_entry.id   AF-A0A960JYN1-F1
#
_cell.length_a   1.000
_cell.length_b   1.000
_cell.length_c   1.000
_cell.angle_alpha   90.00
_cell.angle_beta   90.00
_cell.angle_gamma   90.00
#
_symmetry.space_group_name_H-M   'P 1'
#
loop_
_entity.id
_entity.type
_entity.pdbx_description
1 polymer ?
#
loop_
_entity_poly.entity_id
_entity_poly.type
_entity_poly.pdbx_seq_one_letter_code
_entity_poly.pdbx_strand_id
1 'polypeptide(L)'
;MTRRGRARIYESRTVVSFFDVAGNKVLETDPRGFTTLLVHDRLDRLVRQVDPAPFLFEQSFTYDLAGNRLTAEDRRGHTSSFAYDGLNRLVLETSPAPFSFSSSRTYDAAG
;
A
#
# COMPACT_ATOMS: atom_id res chain seq x y z
N MET A 1 22.25 -0.18 -48.02
CA MET A 1 21.40 0.97 -47.62
C MET A 1 20.52 0.55 -46.45
N THR A 2 20.95 0.85 -45.23
CA THR A 2 20.27 0.44 -44.00
C THR A 2 18.96 1.22 -43.84
N ARG A 3 17.82 0.52 -43.94
CA ARG A 3 16.50 1.09 -43.62
C ARG A 3 16.48 1.43 -42.13
N ARG A 4 16.65 2.71 -41.80
CA ARG A 4 16.36 3.23 -40.46
C ARG A 4 14.86 3.07 -40.24
N GLY A 5 14.48 1.98 -39.57
CA GLY A 5 13.14 1.78 -39.06
C GLY A 5 12.83 2.93 -38.10
N ARG A 6 11.97 3.85 -38.53
CA ARG A 6 11.39 4.85 -37.64
C ARG A 6 10.54 4.08 -36.62
N ALA A 7 11.04 3.97 -35.39
CA ALA A 7 10.21 3.58 -34.26
C ALA A 7 9.13 4.66 -34.11
N ARG A 8 7.91 4.36 -34.59
CA ARG A 8 6.73 5.09 -34.16
C ARG A 8 6.54 4.71 -32.70
N ILE A 9 6.84 5.65 -31.81
CA ILE A 9 6.43 5.56 -30.41
C ILE A 9 4.90 5.67 -30.46
N TYR A 10 4.22 4.53 -30.51
CA TYR A 10 2.81 4.50 -30.13
C TYR A 10 2.81 4.78 -28.64
N GLU A 11 2.15 5.85 -28.21
CA GLU A 11 1.78 6.07 -26.82
C GLU A 11 0.85 4.91 -26.40
N SER A 12 1.43 3.75 -26.09
CA SER A 12 0.70 2.62 -25.58
C SER A 12 0.21 3.01 -24.20
N ARG A 13 -1.07 3.37 -24.10
CA ARG A 13 -1.80 3.56 -22.83
C ARG A 13 -2.04 2.21 -22.12
N THR A 14 -1.06 1.33 -22.17
CA THR A 14 -1.15 -0.04 -21.68
C THR A 14 -0.66 -0.05 -20.25
N VAL A 15 -1.54 -0.46 -19.34
CA VAL A 15 -1.15 -0.87 -18.00
C VAL A 15 -0.82 -2.36 -18.06
N VAL A 16 0.34 -2.76 -17.56
CA VAL A 16 0.69 -4.18 -17.41
C VAL A 16 0.56 -4.53 -15.94
N SER A 17 -0.24 -5.56 -15.62
CA SER A 17 -0.41 -6.04 -14.25
C SER A 17 -0.07 -7.51 -14.15
N PHE A 18 0.63 -7.89 -13.09
CA PHE A 18 0.92 -9.27 -12.74
C PHE A 18 0.18 -9.63 -11.46
N PHE A 19 -0.28 -10.86 -11.38
CA PHE A 19 -1.06 -11.38 -10.26
C PHE A 19 -0.41 -12.66 -9.72
N ASP A 20 -0.59 -12.91 -8.43
CA ASP A 20 -0.28 -14.20 -7.82
C ASP A 20 -1.37 -15.25 -8.12
N VAL A 21 -1.23 -16.44 -7.54
CA VAL A 21 -2.18 -17.55 -7.70
C VAL A 21 -3.53 -17.31 -7.04
N ALA A 22 -3.58 -16.44 -6.03
CA ALA A 22 -4.81 -16.02 -5.35
C ALA A 22 -5.52 -14.89 -6.11
N GLY A 23 -4.88 -14.32 -7.14
CA GLY A 23 -5.42 -13.22 -7.93
C GLY A 23 -5.10 -11.85 -7.35
N ASN A 24 -4.18 -11.75 -6.37
CA ASN A 24 -3.72 -10.46 -5.88
C ASN A 24 -2.71 -9.87 -6.84
N LYS A 25 -2.81 -8.57 -7.10
CA LYS A 25 -1.85 -7.86 -7.95
C LYS A 25 -0.50 -7.79 -7.22
N VAL A 26 0.59 -8.20 -7.85
CA VAL A 26 1.95 -8.15 -7.28
C VAL A 26 2.85 -7.12 -7.95
N LEU A 27 2.51 -6.71 -9.17
CA LEU A 27 3.25 -5.73 -9.96
C LEU A 27 2.30 -4.96 -10.85
N GLU A 28 2.51 -3.65 -10.97
CA GLU A 28 1.83 -2.80 -11.94
C GLU A 28 2.82 -1.89 -12.64
N THR A 29 2.85 -1.93 -13.97
CA THR A 29 3.59 -0.98 -14.78
C THR A 29 2.60 -0.04 -15.46
N ASP A 30 2.72 1.26 -15.16
CA ASP A 30 1.89 2.31 -15.77
C ASP A 30 2.29 2.56 -17.24
N PRO A 31 1.49 3.31 -18.03
CA PRO A 31 1.81 3.60 -19.42
C PRO A 31 3.10 4.39 -19.64
N ARG A 32 3.64 5.01 -18.59
CA ARG A 32 4.90 5.76 -18.62
C ARG A 32 6.09 4.86 -18.30
N GLY A 33 5.87 3.57 -18.04
CA GLY A 33 6.88 2.58 -17.69
C GLY A 33 7.25 2.55 -16.20
N PHE A 34 6.54 3.30 -15.35
CA PHE A 34 6.77 3.30 -13.92
C PHE A 34 6.14 2.06 -13.28
N THR A 35 6.95 1.32 -12.52
CA THR A 35 6.55 0.02 -11.97
C THR A 35 6.40 0.06 -10.46
N THR A 36 5.22 -0.30 -9.96
CA THR A 36 4.88 -0.40 -8.54
C THR A 36 4.84 -1.87 -8.13
N LEU A 37 5.47 -2.21 -7.00
CA LEU A 37 5.44 -3.55 -6.40
C LEU A 37 4.43 -3.60 -5.26
N LEU A 38 3.70 -4.70 -5.16
CA LEU A 38 2.75 -4.95 -4.07
C LEU A 38 3.01 -6.31 -3.45
N VAL A 39 3.04 -6.36 -2.12
CA VAL A 39 3.25 -7.59 -1.34
C VAL A 39 2.04 -7.81 -0.45
N HIS A 40 1.47 -9.01 -0.55
CA HIS A 40 0.31 -9.43 0.21
C HIS A 40 0.71 -10.52 1.23
N ASP A 41 0.00 -10.59 2.36
CA ASP A 41 0.11 -11.71 3.29
C ASP A 41 -0.73 -12.92 2.82
N ARG A 42 -0.73 -13.99 3.61
CA ARG A 42 -1.47 -15.23 3.31
C ARG A 42 -3.01 -15.08 3.37
N LEU A 43 -3.49 -13.95 3.85
CA LEU A 43 -4.91 -13.61 3.92
C LEU A 43 -5.28 -12.57 2.85
N ASP A 44 -4.44 -12.42 1.82
CA ASP A 44 -4.65 -11.52 0.67
C ASP A 44 -4.67 -10.03 1.05
N ARG A 45 -4.03 -9.66 2.17
CA ARG A 45 -3.98 -8.27 2.65
C ARG A 45 -2.66 -7.62 2.27
N LEU A 46 -2.72 -6.41 1.72
CA LEU A 46 -1.52 -5.63 1.36
C LEU A 46 -0.69 -5.29 2.60
N VAL A 47 0.54 -5.81 2.67
CA VAL A 47 1.50 -5.55 3.77
C VAL A 47 2.68 -4.68 3.34
N ARG A 48 2.96 -4.58 2.04
CA ARG A 48 4.00 -3.67 1.52
C ARG A 48 3.67 -3.16 0.13
N GLN A 49 3.98 -1.91 -0.13
CA GLN A 49 3.98 -1.31 -1.46
C GLN A 49 5.31 -0.60 -1.69
N VAL A 50 5.90 -0.75 -2.88
CA VAL A 50 7.11 -0.03 -3.28
C VAL A 50 6.81 0.79 -4.53
N ASP A 51 7.06 2.09 -4.43
CA ASP A 51 6.90 3.02 -5.53
C ASP A 51 7.94 2.79 -6.64
N PRO A 52 7.66 3.27 -7.86
CA PRO A 52 8.59 3.20 -8.97
C PRO A 52 9.94 3.86 -8.72
N ALA A 53 10.97 3.34 -9.39
CA ALA A 53 12.25 4.01 -9.53
C ALA A 53 12.10 5.40 -10.20
N PRO A 54 12.96 6.37 -9.87
CA PRO A 54 14.12 6.28 -8.98
C PRO A 54 13.82 6.50 -7.49
N PHE A 55 12.58 6.82 -7.12
CA PHE A 55 12.24 7.22 -5.76
C PHE A 55 12.16 6.06 -4.78
N LEU A 56 11.63 4.90 -5.21
CA LEU A 56 11.60 3.65 -4.43
C LEU A 56 11.09 3.81 -2.99
N PHE A 57 10.13 4.72 -2.77
CA PHE A 57 9.52 4.87 -1.46
C PHE A 57 8.70 3.63 -1.11
N GLU A 58 8.82 3.19 0.14
CA GLU A 58 8.08 2.04 0.65
C GLU A 58 6.95 2.48 1.57
N GLN A 59 5.86 1.71 1.56
CA GLN A 59 4.79 1.80 2.54
C GLN A 59 4.57 0.41 3.11
N SER A 60 4.37 0.31 4.43
CA SER A 60 4.18 -0.97 5.11
C SER A 60 2.92 -0.96 5.96
N PHE A 61 2.27 -2.13 6.08
CA PHE A 61 1.06 -2.29 6.87
C PHE A 61 1.10 -3.59 7.64
N THR A 62 0.61 -3.56 8.88
CA THR A 62 0.39 -4.76 9.69
C THR A 62 -1.07 -4.87 10.11
N TYR A 63 -1.53 -6.08 10.39
CA TYR A 63 -2.91 -6.35 10.73
C TYR A 63 -3.00 -7.37 11.85
N ASP A 64 -4.07 -7.30 12.64
CA ASP A 64 -4.43 -8.32 13.61
C ASP A 64 -5.10 -9.54 12.92
N LEU A 65 -5.54 -10.50 13.73
CA LEU A 65 -6.22 -11.70 13.24
C LEU A 65 -7.64 -11.44 12.71
N ALA A 66 -8.27 -10.35 13.16
CA ALA A 66 -9.61 -9.95 12.72
C ALA A 66 -9.58 -9.14 11.41
N GLY A 67 -8.39 -8.74 10.94
CA GLY A 67 -8.24 -7.92 9.74
C GLY A 67 -8.11 -6.43 10.00
N ASN A 68 -8.08 -6.01 11.26
CA ASN A 68 -7.88 -4.60 11.59
C ASN A 68 -6.41 -4.23 11.42
N ARG A 69 -6.15 -3.06 10.84
CA ARG A 69 -4.78 -2.58 10.61
C ARG A 69 -4.17 -2.13 11.92
N LEU A 70 -3.05 -2.72 12.35
CA LEU A 70 -2.34 -2.32 13.56
C LEU A 70 -1.34 -1.20 13.34
N THR A 71 -0.65 -1.20 12.20
CA THR A 71 0.31 -0.15 11.83
C THR A 71 0.20 0.24 10.37
N ALA A 72 0.55 1.49 10.07
CA ALA A 72 0.72 2.02 8.72
C ALA A 72 1.97 2.88 8.67
N GLU A 73 2.96 2.47 7.89
CA GLU A 73 4.14 3.27 7.60
C GLU A 73 3.95 3.96 6.24
N ASP A 74 4.13 5.28 6.22
CA ASP A 74 4.06 6.07 5.00
C ASP A 74 5.39 6.06 4.22
N ARG A 75 5.37 6.69 3.03
CA ARG A 75 6.52 6.83 2.12
C ARG A 75 7.72 7.57 2.72
N ARG A 76 7.52 8.25 3.85
CA ARG A 76 8.53 9.04 4.57
C ARG A 76 9.06 8.29 5.80
N GLY A 77 8.64 7.03 6.01
CA GLY A 77 9.03 6.21 7.17
C GLY A 77 8.27 6.58 8.44
N HIS A 78 7.20 7.36 8.33
CA HIS A 78 6.39 7.73 9.48
C HIS A 78 5.34 6.66 9.75
N THR A 79 5.37 6.08 10.95
CA THR A 79 4.46 5.01 11.37
C THR A 79 3.31 5.55 12.22
N SER A 80 2.07 5.29 11.77
CA SER A 80 0.86 5.40 12.59
C SER A 80 0.49 4.04 13.16
N SER A 81 -0.08 4.02 14.36
CA SER A 81 -0.56 2.81 15.02
C SER A 81 -2.03 2.92 15.40
N PHE A 82 -2.74 1.81 15.40
CA PHE A 82 -4.17 1.74 15.67
C PHE A 82 -4.46 0.62 16.67
N ALA A 83 -5.35 0.88 17.63
CA ALA A 83 -5.85 -0.12 18.55
C ALA A 83 -7.37 -0.21 18.50
N TYR A 84 -7.88 -1.43 18.69
CA TYR A 84 -9.29 -1.76 18.55
C TYR A 84 -9.81 -2.43 19.82
N ASP A 85 -11.09 -2.26 20.12
CA ASP A 85 -11.77 -3.02 21.16
C ASP A 85 -12.16 -4.44 20.68
N GLY A 86 -12.71 -5.25 21.58
CA GLY A 86 -13.16 -6.62 21.26
C GLY A 86 -14.32 -6.70 20.26
N LEU A 87 -14.91 -5.57 19.85
CA LEU A 87 -15.93 -5.46 18.81
C LEU A 87 -15.35 -4.92 17.50
N ASN A 88 -14.02 -4.88 17.35
CA ASN A 88 -13.30 -4.34 16.19
C ASN A 88 -13.55 -2.85 15.93
N ARG A 89 -13.85 -2.06 16.97
CA ARG A 89 -14.00 -0.61 16.85
C ARG A 89 -12.69 0.09 17.20
N LEU A 90 -12.28 1.08 16.41
CA LEU A 90 -11.04 1.83 16.61
C LEU A 90 -11.12 2.69 17.88
N VAL A 91 -10.37 2.34 18.92
CA VAL A 91 -10.34 3.04 20.21
C VAL A 91 -9.14 3.97 20.37
N LEU A 92 -8.06 3.74 19.62
CA LEU A 92 -6.87 4.59 19.67
C LEU A 92 -6.24 4.66 18.29
N GLU A 93 -5.93 5.88 17.86
CA GLU A 93 -5.06 6.16 16.73
C GLU A 93 -3.90 7.00 17.23
N THR A 94 -2.68 6.54 16.98
CA THR A 94 -1.44 7.23 17.31
C THR A 94 -0.78 7.67 16.01
N SER A 95 -0.65 8.98 15.83
CA SER A 95 0.03 9.53 14.67
C SER A 95 1.55 9.48 14.81
N PRO A 96 2.29 9.56 13.70
CA PRO A 96 3.73 9.47 13.73
C PRO A 96 4.39 10.69 14.40
N ALA A 97 5.57 10.48 14.97
CA ALA A 97 6.44 11.57 15.39
C ALA A 97 6.86 12.46 14.18
N PRO A 98 7.15 13.76 14.38
CA PRO A 98 7.28 14.48 15.65
C PRO A 98 5.99 15.16 16.14
N PHE A 99 4.92 15.14 15.34
CA PHE A 99 3.66 15.79 15.72
C PHE A 99 2.82 14.94 16.68
N SER A 100 3.10 13.63 16.76
CA SER A 100 2.59 12.64 17.74
C SER A 100 1.31 13.06 18.46
N PHE A 101 0.22 13.19 17.70
CA PHE A 101 -1.11 13.33 18.28
C PHE A 101 -1.73 11.95 18.40
N SER A 102 -2.27 11.65 19.57
CA SER A 102 -3.13 10.49 19.77
C SER A 102 -4.59 10.94 19.81
N SER A 103 -5.44 10.23 19.09
CA SER A 103 -6.88 10.38 19.16
C SER A 103 -7.44 9.11 19.80
N SER A 104 -8.05 9.25 20.97
CA SER A 104 -8.78 8.15 21.61
C SER A 104 -10.28 8.31 21.37
N ARG A 105 -10.96 7.18 21.24
CA ARG A 105 -12.42 7.10 21.12
C ARG A 105 -12.94 6.13 22.16
N THR A 106 -13.95 6.56 22.90
CA THR A 106 -14.70 5.70 23.82
C THR A 106 -16.08 5.51 23.22
N TYR A 107 -16.41 4.27 22.91
CA TYR A 107 -17.75 3.90 22.46
C TYR A 107 -18.50 3.31 23.65
N ASP A 108 -19.76 3.69 23.82
CA ASP A 108 -20.61 3.04 24.81
C ASP A 108 -21.09 1.67 24.29
N ALA A 109 -21.93 1.00 25.08
CA ALA A 109 -22.50 -0.31 24.73
C ALA A 109 -23.49 -0.26 23.55
N ALA A 110 -23.90 0.93 23.12
CA ALA A 110 -24.86 1.15 22.03
C ALA A 110 -24.20 1.61 20.72
N GLY A 111 -22.99 2.19 20.77
CA GLY A 111 -22.24 2.65 19.59
C GLY A 111 -21.78 4.08 19.73
#